data_AF-F2C6B6-F1
#
_entry.id   AF-F2C6B6-F1
#
_cell.length_a   1.000
_cell.length_b   1.000
_cell.length_c   1.000
_cell.angle_alpha   90.00
_cell.angle_beta   90.00
_cell.angle_gamma   90.00
#
_symmetry.space_group_name_H-M   'P 1'
#
loop_
_entity.id
_entity.type
_entity.pdbx_description
1 polymer ?
#
loop_
_entity_poly.entity_id
_entity_poly.type
_entity_poly.pdbx_seq_one_letter_code
_entity_poly.pdbx_strand_id
1 'polypeptide(L)'
;MRGCYPELEDSWDYLNDADYLDKDLQVLVYGDHLICYRTFDIVYLPECSKIGAFMKASVFRLSRFREVRRVHFSAWYLDGSESELRTDELRKFIGMNQKAHKDALFDYIRENFDYIELETYD
;
A
#
# COMPACT_ATOMS: atom_id res chain seq x y z
N MET A 1 2.75 16.22 -12.18
CA MET A 1 2.11 16.64 -10.91
C MET A 1 1.57 15.37 -10.28
N ARG A 2 2.09 14.94 -9.13
CA ARG A 2 1.47 13.83 -8.38
C ARG A 2 0.09 14.31 -7.97
N GLY A 3 -0.96 13.57 -8.33
CA GLY A 3 -2.34 13.90 -7.98
C GLY A 3 -2.56 13.68 -6.49
N CYS A 4 -2.16 14.65 -5.66
CA CYS A 4 -2.71 14.76 -4.33
C CYS A 4 -4.15 15.25 -4.51
N TYR A 5 -5.12 14.44 -4.11
CA TYR A 5 -6.54 14.79 -4.11
C TYR A 5 -6.88 15.34 -2.70
N PRO A 6 -6.91 16.68 -2.51
CA PRO A 6 -7.16 17.28 -1.19
C PRO A 6 -8.52 16.90 -0.59
N GLU A 7 -9.47 16.46 -1.40
CA GLU A 7 -10.73 15.88 -0.93
C GLU A 7 -10.55 14.60 -0.09
N LEU A 8 -9.44 13.87 -0.27
CA LEU A 8 -9.12 12.67 0.49
C LEU A 8 -8.51 12.98 1.86
N GLU A 9 -7.99 14.18 2.09
CA GLU A 9 -7.18 14.53 3.26
C GLU A 9 -8.02 14.56 4.57
N ASP A 10 -9.33 14.81 4.48
CA ASP A 10 -10.20 15.12 5.62
C ASP A 10 -11.41 14.17 5.85
N SER A 11 -11.67 13.17 5.00
CA SER A 11 -12.91 12.38 5.09
C SER A 11 -12.70 10.94 5.57
N TRP A 12 -13.27 10.64 6.75
CA TRP A 12 -13.43 9.29 7.28
C TRP A 12 -14.49 8.48 6.54
N ASP A 13 -15.30 9.13 5.70
CA ASP A 13 -16.40 8.48 4.96
C ASP A 13 -15.85 7.50 3.91
N TYR A 14 -14.66 7.77 3.34
CA TYR A 14 -13.98 6.85 2.41
C TYR A 14 -13.61 5.50 3.02
N LEU A 15 -13.36 5.44 4.33
CA LEU A 15 -13.05 4.17 4.99
C LEU A 15 -14.28 3.26 5.11
N ASN A 16 -15.48 3.83 5.09
CA ASN A 16 -16.71 3.06 5.22
C ASN A 16 -17.18 2.48 3.87
N ASP A 17 -16.86 3.15 2.77
CA ASP A 17 -17.27 2.77 1.42
C ASP A 17 -16.16 2.05 0.63
N ALA A 18 -14.99 1.80 1.23
CA ALA A 18 -13.91 1.07 0.59
C ALA A 18 -14.30 -0.39 0.34
N ASP A 19 -14.02 -0.87 -0.87
CA ASP A 19 -14.23 -2.27 -1.24
C ASP A 19 -13.29 -3.20 -0.46
N TYR A 20 -12.11 -2.69 -0.12
CA TYR A 20 -11.15 -3.35 0.77
C TYR A 20 -10.46 -2.33 1.66
N LEU A 21 -10.30 -2.62 2.95
CA LEU A 21 -9.59 -1.77 3.89
C LEU A 21 -8.71 -2.62 4.80
N ASP A 22 -7.40 -2.34 4.76
CA ASP A 22 -6.46 -2.88 5.72
C ASP A 22 -5.79 -1.75 6.50
N LYS A 23 -6.23 -1.58 7.74
CA LYS A 23 -5.72 -0.54 8.65
C LYS A 23 -4.29 -0.79 9.10
N ASP A 24 -3.83 -2.05 9.05
CA ASP A 24 -2.51 -2.45 9.51
C ASP A 24 -1.44 -2.24 8.42
N LEU A 25 -1.81 -2.45 7.16
CA LEU A 25 -1.03 -2.04 5.99
C LEU A 25 -1.20 -0.56 5.63
N GLN A 26 -2.23 0.10 6.17
CA GLN A 26 -2.61 1.48 5.86
C GLN A 26 -3.00 1.68 4.40
N VAL A 27 -3.62 0.67 3.81
CA VAL A 27 -4.07 0.68 2.43
C VAL A 27 -5.56 0.42 2.36
N LEU A 28 -6.19 0.99 1.35
CA LEU A 28 -7.55 0.68 0.98
C LEU A 28 -7.66 0.58 -0.54
N VAL A 29 -8.60 -0.22 -1.00
CA VAL A 29 -9.06 -0.23 -2.39
C VAL A 29 -10.43 0.42 -2.44
N TYR A 30 -10.56 1.45 -3.27
CA TYR A 30 -11.80 2.19 -3.48
C TYR A 30 -12.07 2.28 -4.99
N GLY A 31 -13.01 1.46 -5.46
CA GLY A 31 -13.20 1.18 -6.87
C GLY A 31 -11.89 0.73 -7.51
N ASP A 32 -11.47 1.48 -8.53
CA ASP A 32 -10.27 1.20 -9.32
C ASP A 32 -8.96 1.75 -8.73
N HIS A 33 -8.98 2.20 -7.46
CA HIS A 33 -7.83 2.86 -6.85
C HIS A 33 -7.34 2.11 -5.62
N LEU A 34 -6.05 1.77 -5.62
CA LEU A 34 -5.32 1.36 -4.42
C LEU A 34 -4.67 2.60 -3.81
N ILE A 35 -5.02 2.91 -2.56
CA ILE A 35 -4.64 4.15 -1.90
C ILE A 35 -3.93 3.83 -0.60
N CYS A 36 -2.75 4.40 -0.39
CA CYS A 36 -2.20 4.51 0.96
C CYS A 36 -2.83 5.72 1.66
N TYR A 37 -3.82 5.52 2.51
CA TYR A 37 -4.58 6.62 3.12
C TYR A 37 -3.75 7.46 4.11
N ARG A 38 -2.52 7.03 4.43
CA ARG A 38 -1.62 7.79 5.29
C ARG A 38 -0.85 8.86 4.52
N THR A 39 -0.40 8.53 3.32
CA THR A 39 0.45 9.39 2.47
C THR A 39 -0.30 9.95 1.27
N PHE A 40 -1.50 9.44 1.03
CA PHE A 40 -2.30 9.72 -0.15
C PHE A 40 -1.55 9.42 -1.45
N ASP A 41 -0.60 8.47 -1.42
CA ASP A 41 -0.09 7.87 -2.64
C ASP A 41 -1.17 6.94 -3.21
N ILE A 42 -1.46 7.14 -4.50
CA ILE A 42 -2.56 6.48 -5.20
C ILE A 42 -1.99 5.70 -6.37
N VAL A 43 -2.56 4.52 -6.57
CA VAL A 43 -2.33 3.65 -7.71
C VAL A 43 -3.65 3.42 -8.42
N TYR A 44 -3.68 3.72 -9.71
CA TYR A 44 -4.84 3.44 -10.54
C TYR A 44 -4.70 2.05 -11.17
N LEU A 45 -5.50 1.11 -10.68
CA LEU A 45 -5.38 -0.32 -10.96
C LEU A 45 -5.58 -0.68 -12.45
N PRO A 46 -6.54 -0.07 -13.19
CA PRO A 46 -6.73 -0.30 -14.63
C PRO A 46 -5.51 0.01 -15.51
N GLU A 47 -4.64 0.91 -15.07
CA GLU A 47 -3.41 1.25 -15.80
C GLU A 47 -2.19 0.51 -15.27
N CYS A 48 -2.35 -0.28 -14.20
CA CYS A 48 -1.28 -1.11 -13.66
C CYS A 48 -1.14 -2.41 -14.43
N SER A 49 0.10 -2.73 -14.76
CA SER A 49 0.49 -4.06 -15.23
C SER A 49 0.93 -4.94 -14.06
N LYS A 50 1.46 -4.35 -12.99
CA LYS A 50 2.11 -5.08 -11.92
C LYS A 50 2.13 -4.31 -10.60
N ILE A 51 1.95 -5.02 -9.50
CA ILE A 51 2.16 -4.53 -8.14
C ILE A 51 3.13 -5.45 -7.40
N GLY A 52 4.20 -4.87 -6.87
CA GLY A 52 5.23 -5.57 -6.13
C GLY A 52 5.20 -5.17 -4.67
N ALA A 53 5.25 -6.15 -3.78
CA ALA A 53 5.41 -5.94 -2.35
C ALA A 53 6.80 -6.39 -1.91
N PHE A 54 7.55 -5.53 -1.23
CA PHE A 54 8.88 -5.86 -0.73
C PHE A 54 9.05 -5.44 0.72
N MET A 55 9.80 -6.26 1.47
CA MET A 55 10.10 -5.98 2.88
C MET A 55 11.29 -5.04 2.99
N LYS A 56 11.06 -3.82 3.46
CA LYS A 56 12.13 -2.86 3.77
C LYS A 56 12.39 -2.85 5.27
N ALA A 57 13.64 -3.13 5.65
CA ALA A 57 14.09 -2.95 7.02
C ALA A 57 14.48 -1.48 7.25
N SER A 58 13.74 -0.79 8.11
CA SER A 58 14.05 0.57 8.55
C SER A 58 14.64 0.52 9.95
N VAL A 59 15.87 1.01 10.08
CA VAL A 59 16.57 1.13 11.37
C VAL A 59 16.36 2.52 11.94
N PHE A 60 15.56 2.62 13.01
CA PHE A 60 15.34 3.89 13.69
C PHE A 60 16.30 4.05 14.88
N ARG A 61 17.07 5.15 14.90
CA ARG A 61 17.90 5.54 16.05
C ARG A 61 17.05 6.23 17.11
N LEU A 62 16.48 5.47 18.02
CA LEU A 62 15.71 6.01 19.15
C LEU A 62 16.13 5.35 20.46
N SER A 63 17.25 5.79 21.04
CA SER A 63 17.83 5.37 22.34
C SER A 63 18.14 3.87 22.53
N ARG A 64 17.53 2.96 21.75
CA ARG A 64 17.82 1.54 21.56
C ARG A 64 17.63 1.25 20.07
N PHE A 65 18.58 0.57 19.44
CA PHE A 65 18.45 0.15 18.04
C PHE A 65 17.29 -0.84 17.94
N ARG A 66 16.18 -0.43 17.31
CA ARG A 66 15.05 -1.31 17.02
C ARG A 66 14.88 -1.33 15.50
N GLU A 67 15.17 -2.48 14.92
CA GLU A 67 14.91 -2.75 13.50
C GLU A 67 13.40 -3.01 13.35
N VAL A 68 12.78 -2.33 12.39
CA VAL A 68 11.37 -2.54 12.03
C VAL A 68 11.33 -2.89 10.56
N ARG A 69 10.78 -4.07 10.24
CA ARG A 69 10.50 -4.45 8.85
C ARG A 69 9.11 -3.96 8.46
N ARG A 70 8.97 -3.43 7.25
CA ARG A 70 7.71 -2.92 6.70
C ARG A 70 7.52 -3.40 5.28
N VAL A 71 6.27 -3.66 4.92
CA VAL A 71 5.88 -3.88 3.53
C VAL A 71 5.80 -2.54 2.81
N HIS A 72 6.51 -2.44 1.69
CA HIS A 72 6.41 -1.35 0.72
C HIS A 72 5.78 -1.89 -0.56
N PHE A 73 5.02 -1.04 -1.24
CA PHE A 73 4.41 -1.39 -2.53
C PHE A 73 4.97 -0.51 -3.64
N SER A 74 5.35 -1.14 -4.75
CA SER A 74 5.61 -0.46 -6.02
C SER A 74 4.56 -0.92 -7.03
N ALA A 75 4.12 0.02 -7.86
CA ALA A 75 3.23 -0.24 -8.98
C ALA A 75 3.91 0.15 -10.28
N TRP A 76 3.85 -0.73 -11.26
CA TRP A 76 4.27 -0.47 -12.63
C TRP A 76 3.05 -0.34 -13.52
N TYR A 77 3.12 0.64 -14.41
CA TYR A 77 2.02 1.00 -15.31
C TYR A 77 2.29 0.53 -16.73
N LEU A 78 1.21 0.42 -17.52
CA LEU A 78 1.26 0.01 -18.93
C LEU A 78 2.09 0.97 -19.81
N ASP A 79 2.23 2.24 -19.39
CA ASP A 79 3.06 3.24 -20.06
C ASP A 79 4.57 3.13 -19.71
N GLY A 80 4.93 2.18 -18.85
CA GLY A 80 6.30 1.96 -18.38
C GLY A 80 6.70 2.85 -17.19
N SER A 81 5.80 3.67 -16.67
CA SER A 81 6.05 4.45 -15.45
C SER A 81 5.98 3.57 -14.20
N GLU A 82 6.59 4.05 -13.11
CA GLU A 82 6.58 3.41 -11.80
C GLU A 82 6.14 4.41 -10.73
N SER A 83 5.32 3.95 -9.78
CA SER A 83 4.99 4.69 -8.57
C SER A 83 5.21 3.82 -7.34
N GLU A 84 5.80 4.41 -6.30
CA GLU A 84 5.94 3.79 -4.99
C GLU A 84 4.82 4.31 -4.08
N LEU A 85 4.03 3.40 -3.48
CA LEU A 85 3.13 3.76 -2.39
C LEU A 85 3.95 3.84 -1.11
N ARG A 86 4.19 5.05 -0.62
CA ARG A 86 4.95 5.25 0.60
C ARG A 86 4.03 4.96 1.78
N THR A 87 4.45 4.07 2.66
CA THR A 87 3.80 3.84 3.96
C THR A 87 4.60 4.60 5.02
N ASP A 88 4.25 5.86 5.27
CA ASP A 88 5.09 6.79 6.04
C ASP A 88 5.61 6.27 7.39
N GLU A 89 6.80 6.75 7.74
CA GLU A 89 7.62 6.34 8.87
C GLU A 89 7.08 6.77 10.25
N LEU A 90 6.20 6.00 10.93
CA LEU A 90 6.09 6.13 12.41
C LEU A 90 5.60 4.87 13.18
N ARG A 91 6.61 4.23 13.80
CA ARG A 91 6.66 3.66 15.17
C ARG A 91 5.72 2.59 15.73
N LYS A 92 4.58 2.20 15.14
CA LYS A 92 3.63 1.32 15.89
C LYS A 92 3.53 -0.15 15.48
N PHE A 93 4.04 -0.56 14.31
CA PHE A 93 3.80 -1.92 13.80
C PHE A 93 4.87 -2.93 14.20
N ILE A 94 5.20 -3.00 15.49
CA ILE A 94 6.18 -3.97 15.99
C ILE A 94 5.44 -5.16 16.57
N GLY A 95 5.39 -6.27 15.81
CA GLY A 95 4.83 -7.55 16.26
C GLY A 95 3.56 -8.04 15.54
N MET A 96 3.13 -7.41 14.45
CA MET A 96 1.96 -7.82 13.66
C MET A 96 2.36 -8.65 12.44
N ASN A 97 1.52 -9.61 12.04
CA ASN A 97 1.77 -10.50 10.90
C ASN A 97 1.50 -9.77 9.56
N GLN A 98 2.30 -8.75 9.25
CA GLN A 98 2.18 -7.95 8.02
C GLN A 98 2.18 -8.80 6.75
N LYS A 99 2.79 -9.99 6.79
CA LYS A 99 2.73 -10.96 5.71
C LYS A 99 1.30 -11.41 5.43
N ALA A 100 0.54 -11.80 6.46
CA ALA A 100 -0.85 -12.24 6.28
C ALA A 100 -1.76 -11.13 5.75
N HIS A 101 -1.57 -9.88 6.21
CA HIS A 101 -2.31 -8.73 5.69
C HIS A 101 -1.95 -8.45 4.22
N LYS A 102 -0.67 -8.53 3.86
CA LYS A 102 -0.20 -8.38 2.48
C LYS A 102 -0.75 -9.49 1.58
N ASP A 103 -0.72 -10.73 2.05
CA ASP A 103 -1.28 -11.87 1.31
C ASP A 103 -2.79 -11.68 1.11
N ALA A 104 -3.54 -11.20 2.12
CA ALA A 104 -4.97 -10.89 2.01
C ALA A 104 -5.28 -9.77 1.01
N LEU A 105 -4.48 -8.70 0.99
CA LEU A 105 -4.58 -7.65 -0.03
C LEU A 105 -4.34 -8.21 -1.43
N PHE A 106 -3.32 -9.07 -1.57
CA PHE A 106 -2.97 -9.67 -2.85
C PHE A 106 -4.08 -10.60 -3.34
N ASP A 107 -4.69 -11.38 -2.46
CA ASP A 107 -5.82 -12.23 -2.81
C ASP A 107 -7.01 -11.38 -3.29
N TYR A 108 -7.33 -10.28 -2.60
CA TYR A 108 -8.34 -9.34 -3.04
C TYR A 108 -8.03 -8.76 -4.44
N ILE A 109 -6.79 -8.31 -4.68
CA ILE A 109 -6.40 -7.77 -5.99
C ILE A 109 -6.50 -8.84 -7.08
N ARG A 110 -6.09 -10.09 -6.81
CA ARG A 110 -6.23 -11.18 -7.81
C ARG A 110 -7.68 -11.47 -8.16
N GLU A 111 -8.58 -11.42 -7.18
CA GLU A 111 -9.99 -11.71 -7.40
C GLU A 111 -10.70 -10.64 -8.23
N ASN A 112 -10.22 -9.39 -8.18
CA ASN A 112 -10.88 -8.23 -8.80
C ASN A 112 -10.13 -7.64 -10.00
N PHE A 113 -8.82 -7.88 -10.11
CA PHE A 113 -7.92 -7.33 -11.12
C PHE A 113 -6.93 -8.41 -11.61
N ASP A 114 -7.46 -9.46 -12.22
CA ASP A 114 -6.76 -10.67 -12.63
C ASP A 114 -5.59 -10.46 -13.63
N TYR A 115 -5.59 -9.33 -14.34
CA TYR A 115 -4.55 -8.92 -15.27
C TYR A 115 -3.32 -8.32 -14.58
N ILE A 116 -3.40 -7.92 -13.31
CA ILE A 116 -2.28 -7.32 -12.58
C ILE A 116 -1.35 -8.42 -12.07
N GLU A 117 -0.09 -8.37 -12.48
CA GLU A 117 0.95 -9.26 -11.95
C GLU A 117 1.27 -8.88 -10.50
N LEU A 118 1.24 -9.86 -9.58
CA LEU A 118 1.55 -9.64 -8.17
C LEU A 118 2.84 -10.33 -7.78
N GLU A 119 3.84 -9.55 -7.36
CA GLU A 119 5.14 -10.06 -6.94
C GLU A 119 5.43 -9.80 -5.46
N THR A 120 6.10 -10.74 -4.81
CA THR A 120 6.63 -10.56 -3.46
C THR A 120 8.14 -10.76 -3.47
N TYR A 121 8.85 -9.85 -2.80
CA TYR A 121 10.27 -9.97 -2.52
C TYR A 121 10.49 -10.19 -1.02
N ASP A 122 11.18 -11.28 -0.67
CA ASP A 122 11.51 -11.67 0.71
C ASP A 122 12.70 -10.89 1.29
#